data_AF-A0A433PMU9-F1
#
_entry.id   AF-A0A433PMU9-F1
#
_cell.length_a   1.000
_cell.length_b   1.000
_cell.length_c   1.000
_cell.angle_alpha   90.00
_cell.angle_beta   90.00
_cell.angle_gamma   90.00
#
_symmetry.space_group_name_H-M   'P 1'
#
loop_
_entity.id
_entity.type
_entity.pdbx_description
1 polymer ?
#
loop_
_entity_poly.entity_id
_entity_poly.type
_entity_poly.pdbx_seq_one_letter_code
_entity_poly.pdbx_strand_id
1 'polypeptide(L)'
;EHYINFNDSHKDKSTIPTYLFLSGAGTGKSRNANEFRKTGVESLSSDDSELASTLRTRLSGAWVFNVSFETGNSIRYDESNPYLAIGNRMLLQLLPNEDMGYIARNFVPPEPLDVLKIVTKHEKRDLGEITVILSSTACTLYLALRKIFLIPCCTATITGPVDEFLKLTHRKHIYLPDNYIVSVLVDDCGGHGRALEGLEEALGKRDIAMVDIDTLMKDLRGKLLDKYYEALNITRTEILSVAQAILTRQLLDGDKVVPGTTKLPEQFAQPGLIRYERKDGVNTGYLTAPYIWVWMFVHDFGKAVDPFWQHFEYFVASFR
;
A
#
# COMPACT_ATOMS: atom_id res chain seq x y z
N GLU A 1 8.19 13.72 -19.15
CA GLU A 1 8.00 13.01 -20.44
C GLU A 1 6.51 12.80 -20.80
N HIS A 2 5.75 12.00 -20.07
CA HIS A 2 4.31 11.77 -20.36
C HIS A 2 3.47 13.05 -20.51
N TYR A 3 3.71 14.06 -19.67
CA TYR A 3 3.04 15.36 -19.79
C TYR A 3 3.43 16.14 -21.07
N ILE A 4 4.69 16.06 -21.48
CA ILE A 4 5.17 16.69 -22.72
C ILE A 4 4.48 16.02 -23.91
N ASN A 5 4.46 14.68 -23.96
CA ASN A 5 3.74 13.93 -24.98
C ASN A 5 2.24 14.23 -25.01
N PHE A 6 1.61 14.41 -23.84
CA PHE A 6 0.22 14.84 -23.76
C PHE A 6 0.00 16.24 -24.37
N ASN A 7 0.87 17.20 -24.04
CA ASN A 7 0.81 18.58 -24.52
C ASN A 7 1.03 18.66 -26.03
N ASP A 8 1.98 17.89 -26.55
CA ASP A 8 2.33 17.84 -27.97
C ASP A 8 1.36 16.96 -28.78
N SER A 9 0.30 16.46 -28.15
CA SER A 9 -0.70 15.57 -28.76
C SER A 9 -0.14 14.24 -29.29
N HIS A 10 1.05 13.82 -28.84
CA HIS A 10 1.64 12.51 -29.10
C HIS A 10 1.03 11.45 -28.15
N LYS A 11 -0.11 10.86 -28.57
CA LYS A 11 -0.90 9.94 -27.74
C LYS A 11 -0.87 8.50 -28.27
N ASP A 12 -0.04 7.68 -27.64
CA ASP A 12 0.02 6.22 -27.80
C ASP A 12 -0.10 5.55 -26.41
N LYS A 13 -0.38 4.24 -26.36
CA LYS A 13 -0.40 3.45 -25.11
C LYS A 13 0.93 3.50 -24.34
N SER A 14 2.03 3.81 -25.02
CA SER A 14 3.34 4.04 -24.41
C SER A 14 3.50 5.44 -23.79
N THR A 15 2.70 6.42 -24.21
CA THR A 15 2.83 7.82 -23.76
C THR A 15 1.83 8.22 -22.68
N ILE A 16 0.85 7.36 -22.37
CA ILE A 16 -0.03 7.52 -21.20
C ILE A 16 0.70 7.02 -19.96
N PRO A 17 0.88 7.85 -18.91
CA PRO A 17 1.49 7.39 -17.67
C PRO A 17 0.59 6.30 -17.07
N THR A 18 1.14 5.21 -16.53
CA THR A 18 0.32 4.23 -15.79
C THR A 18 1.14 3.76 -14.62
N TYR A 19 0.60 3.93 -13.42
CA TYR A 19 1.25 3.49 -12.19
C TYR A 19 0.60 2.20 -11.71
N LEU A 20 1.41 1.16 -11.56
CA LEU A 20 0.98 -0.14 -11.06
C LEU A 20 1.53 -0.35 -9.65
N PHE A 21 0.65 -0.49 -8.68
CA PHE A 21 0.97 -0.82 -7.29
C PHE A 21 0.75 -2.32 -7.10
N LEU A 22 1.84 -3.08 -7.13
CA LEU A 22 1.86 -4.54 -7.06
C LEU A 22 2.49 -5.00 -5.76
N SER A 23 1.76 -5.74 -4.92
CA SER A 23 2.25 -6.23 -3.62
C SER A 23 1.25 -7.23 -2.97
N GLY A 24 1.65 -7.92 -1.90
CA GLY A 24 0.80 -8.84 -1.15
C GLY A 24 -0.42 -8.19 -0.47
N ALA A 25 -1.34 -8.99 0.07
CA ALA A 25 -2.51 -8.46 0.78
C ALA A 25 -2.11 -7.64 2.02
N GLY A 26 -2.83 -6.55 2.31
CA GLY A 26 -2.59 -5.72 3.50
C GLY A 26 -1.40 -4.77 3.44
N THR A 27 -0.68 -4.67 2.32
CA THR A 27 0.56 -3.89 2.21
C THR A 27 0.38 -2.40 1.86
N GLY A 28 -0.85 -1.87 1.94
CA GLY A 28 -1.12 -0.46 1.69
C GLY A 28 -1.20 -0.05 0.22
N LYS A 29 -1.30 -0.98 -0.74
CA LYS A 29 -1.44 -0.67 -2.18
C LYS A 29 -2.52 0.36 -2.51
N SER A 30 -3.76 0.10 -2.05
CA SER A 30 -4.90 0.98 -2.28
C SER A 30 -4.72 2.32 -1.60
N ARG A 31 -4.05 2.36 -0.44
CA ARG A 31 -3.69 3.61 0.22
C ARG A 31 -2.70 4.42 -0.62
N ASN A 32 -1.62 3.80 -1.12
CA ASN A 32 -0.64 4.48 -1.96
C ASN A 32 -1.25 4.99 -3.28
N ALA A 33 -2.15 4.22 -3.90
CA ALA A 33 -2.87 4.68 -5.09
C ALA A 33 -3.78 5.88 -4.78
N ASN A 34 -4.49 5.87 -3.65
CA ASN A 34 -5.37 6.96 -3.24
C ASN A 34 -4.59 8.22 -2.82
N GLU A 35 -3.41 8.04 -2.24
CA GLU A 35 -2.52 9.13 -1.80
C GLU A 35 -1.56 9.59 -2.91
N PHE A 36 -1.61 9.01 -4.12
CA PHE A 36 -0.68 9.29 -5.22
C PHE A 36 -0.58 10.79 -5.54
N ARG A 37 -1.68 11.55 -5.43
CA ARG A 37 -1.67 13.01 -5.59
C ARG A 37 -0.66 13.68 -4.65
N LYS A 38 -0.69 13.32 -3.37
CA LYS A 38 0.19 13.87 -2.34
C LYS A 38 1.65 13.49 -2.65
N THR A 39 1.92 12.20 -2.86
CA THR A 39 3.25 11.70 -3.18
C THR A 39 3.83 12.35 -4.45
N GLY A 40 3.01 12.50 -5.49
CA GLY A 40 3.43 13.13 -6.74
C GLY A 40 3.81 14.60 -6.56
N VAL A 41 3.04 15.38 -5.80
CA VAL A 41 3.38 16.78 -5.47
C VAL A 41 4.67 16.84 -4.65
N GLU A 42 4.78 16.01 -3.61
CA GLU A 42 5.92 15.98 -2.70
C GLU A 42 7.21 15.58 -3.44
N SER A 43 7.15 14.62 -4.37
CA SER A 43 8.29 14.17 -5.17
C SER A 43 8.90 15.27 -6.06
N LEU A 44 8.11 16.30 -6.38
CA LEU A 44 8.53 17.43 -7.19
C LEU A 44 8.99 18.63 -6.34
N SER A 45 8.96 18.55 -5.01
CA SER A 45 9.19 19.71 -4.12
C SER A 45 10.58 20.32 -4.25
N SER A 46 11.60 19.52 -4.56
CA SER A 46 13.00 19.95 -4.68
C SER A 46 13.43 20.34 -6.08
N ASP A 47 12.55 20.19 -7.08
CA ASP A 47 12.83 20.54 -8.49
C ASP A 47 12.20 21.90 -8.81
N ASP A 48 13.05 22.90 -9.05
CA ASP A 48 12.65 24.28 -9.35
C ASP A 48 12.47 24.55 -10.85
N SER A 49 12.54 23.52 -11.70
CA SER A 49 12.27 23.67 -13.13
C SER A 49 10.82 24.10 -13.39
N GLU A 50 10.62 24.85 -14.47
CA GLU A 50 9.29 25.29 -14.91
C GLU A 50 8.34 24.10 -15.16
N LEU A 51 8.89 23.00 -15.68
CA LEU A 51 8.17 21.76 -15.88
C LEU A 51 7.70 21.15 -14.54
N ALA A 52 8.57 21.09 -13.54
CA ALA A 52 8.21 20.60 -12.20
C ALA A 52 7.17 21.50 -11.54
N SER A 53 7.30 22.83 -11.65
CA SER A 53 6.29 23.79 -11.19
C SER A 53 4.92 23.59 -11.84
N THR A 54 4.91 23.39 -13.16
CA THR A 54 3.69 23.10 -13.92
C THR A 54 3.04 21.79 -13.47
N LEU A 55 3.83 20.73 -13.32
CA LEU A 55 3.36 19.43 -12.85
C LEU A 55 2.83 19.49 -11.41
N ARG A 56 3.53 20.18 -10.50
CA ARG A 56 3.07 20.43 -9.12
C ARG A 56 1.70 21.10 -9.12
N THR A 57 1.54 22.17 -9.90
CA THR A 57 0.24 22.88 -10.00
C THR A 57 -0.86 21.95 -10.51
N ARG A 58 -0.57 21.16 -11.55
CA ARG A 58 -1.53 20.23 -12.14
C ARG A 58 -1.92 19.09 -11.20
N LEU A 59 -0.97 18.51 -10.47
CA LEU A 59 -1.21 17.45 -9.49
C LEU A 59 -1.92 18.00 -8.25
N SER A 60 -1.51 19.17 -7.76
CA SER A 60 -2.18 19.87 -6.66
C SER A 60 -3.61 20.25 -6.98
N GLY A 61 -3.97 20.47 -8.26
CA GLY A 61 -5.34 20.71 -8.70
C GLY A 61 -6.06 19.47 -9.27
N ALA A 62 -5.48 18.28 -9.13
CA ALA A 62 -6.03 17.08 -9.77
C ALA A 62 -7.31 16.58 -9.09
N TRP A 63 -8.28 16.18 -9.93
CA TRP A 63 -9.46 15.43 -9.50
C TRP A 63 -9.07 13.98 -9.27
N VAL A 64 -9.33 13.49 -8.05
CA VAL A 64 -9.00 12.12 -7.65
C VAL A 64 -10.29 11.33 -7.57
N PHE A 65 -10.39 10.26 -8.35
CA PHE A 65 -11.48 9.31 -8.28
C PHE A 65 -10.94 7.96 -7.83
N ASN A 66 -11.48 7.44 -6.73
CA ASN A 66 -11.11 6.15 -6.16
C ASN A 66 -12.20 5.14 -6.48
N VAL A 67 -12.04 4.38 -7.54
CA VAL A 67 -13.05 3.43 -8.03
C VAL A 67 -12.70 2.03 -7.53
N SER A 68 -13.38 1.62 -6.48
CA SER A 68 -13.29 0.26 -5.94
C SER A 68 -14.58 -0.51 -6.21
N PHE A 69 -14.43 -1.80 -6.54
CA PHE A 69 -15.52 -2.78 -6.63
C PHE A 69 -15.55 -3.73 -5.42
N GLU A 70 -14.85 -3.36 -4.35
CA GLU A 70 -14.80 -4.11 -3.11
C GLU A 70 -15.98 -3.74 -2.18
N THR A 71 -15.96 -4.25 -0.95
CA THR A 71 -17.04 -4.19 0.05
C THR A 71 -17.86 -2.90 0.03
N GLY A 72 -19.18 -3.01 -0.17
CA GLY A 72 -20.11 -1.87 -0.21
C GLY A 72 -20.27 -1.20 -1.58
N ASN A 73 -19.33 -1.42 -2.51
CA ASN A 73 -19.36 -0.90 -3.89
C ASN A 73 -19.21 -2.01 -4.95
N SER A 74 -19.55 -3.25 -4.60
CA SER A 74 -19.50 -4.39 -5.52
C SER A 74 -20.32 -4.15 -6.78
N ILE A 75 -19.90 -4.76 -7.88
CA ILE A 75 -20.66 -4.72 -9.14
C ILE A 75 -22.06 -5.25 -8.84
N ARG A 76 -23.06 -4.42 -9.11
CA ARG A 76 -24.45 -4.79 -8.89
C ARG A 76 -24.97 -5.63 -10.07
N TYR A 77 -26.01 -6.40 -9.84
CA TYR A 77 -26.59 -7.27 -10.87
C TYR A 77 -27.11 -6.49 -12.10
N ASP A 78 -27.53 -5.24 -11.88
CA ASP A 78 -27.98 -4.31 -12.93
C ASP A 78 -26.82 -3.62 -13.69
N GLU A 79 -25.57 -3.76 -13.23
CA GLU A 79 -24.38 -3.20 -13.87
C GLU A 79 -23.73 -4.19 -14.86
N SER A 80 -24.41 -4.43 -15.99
CA SER A 80 -23.90 -5.32 -17.06
C SER A 80 -22.70 -4.76 -17.83
N ASN A 81 -22.49 -3.43 -17.78
CA ASN A 81 -21.37 -2.75 -18.43
C ASN A 81 -20.39 -2.20 -17.38
N PRO A 82 -19.20 -2.82 -17.21
CA PRO A 82 -18.18 -2.36 -16.28
C PRO A 82 -17.73 -0.92 -16.52
N TYR A 83 -17.79 -0.42 -17.76
CA TYR A 83 -17.41 0.95 -18.09
C TYR A 83 -18.38 1.98 -17.49
N LEU A 84 -19.68 1.71 -17.54
CA LEU A 84 -20.71 2.56 -16.92
C LEU A 84 -20.70 2.43 -15.40
N ALA A 85 -20.35 1.24 -14.89
CA ALA A 85 -20.17 1.02 -13.45
C ALA A 85 -19.06 1.92 -12.86
N ILE A 86 -17.99 2.17 -13.63
CA ILE A 86 -16.95 3.14 -13.27
C ILE A 86 -17.51 4.56 -13.25
N GLY A 87 -18.30 4.94 -14.26
CA GLY A 87 -18.96 6.24 -14.32
C GLY A 87 -19.88 6.50 -13.12
N ASN A 88 -20.69 5.51 -12.72
CA ASN A 88 -21.52 5.60 -11.50
C ASN A 88 -20.69 5.89 -10.25
N ARG A 89 -19.57 5.18 -10.06
CA ARG A 89 -18.68 5.35 -8.89
C ARG A 89 -17.94 6.68 -8.91
N MET A 90 -17.60 7.19 -10.10
CA MET A 90 -17.06 8.54 -10.25
C MET A 90 -18.11 9.59 -9.89
N LEU A 91 -19.34 9.43 -10.38
CA LEU A 91 -20.44 10.35 -10.09
C LEU A 91 -20.79 10.36 -8.60
N LEU A 92 -20.82 9.19 -7.96
CA LEU A 92 -21.07 9.08 -6.52
C LEU A 92 -20.07 9.91 -5.69
N GLN A 93 -18.79 9.93 -6.09
CA GLN A 93 -17.77 10.72 -5.39
C GLN A 93 -17.95 12.24 -5.51
N LEU A 94 -18.73 12.70 -6.51
CA LEU A 94 -19.14 14.10 -6.62
C LEU A 94 -20.37 14.42 -5.76
N LEU A 95 -21.02 13.41 -5.18
CA LEU A 95 -22.26 13.49 -4.41
C LEU A 95 -22.07 12.82 -3.03
N PRO A 96 -21.26 13.40 -2.13
CA PRO A 96 -20.77 12.73 -0.91
C PRO A 96 -21.85 12.35 0.12
N ASN A 97 -23.06 12.89 -0.01
CA ASN A 97 -24.18 12.61 0.90
C ASN A 97 -25.12 11.51 0.37
N GLU A 98 -24.81 10.95 -0.80
CA GLU A 98 -25.67 10.00 -1.49
C GLU A 98 -25.06 8.58 -1.50
N ASP A 99 -25.88 7.59 -1.86
CA ASP A 99 -25.46 6.20 -2.00
C ASP A 99 -25.61 5.68 -3.44
N MET A 100 -25.09 4.47 -3.70
CA MET A 100 -25.24 3.82 -5.01
C MET A 100 -26.71 3.56 -5.38
N GLY A 101 -27.61 3.47 -4.41
CA GLY A 101 -29.06 3.37 -4.64
C GLY A 101 -29.64 4.67 -5.19
N TYR A 102 -29.20 5.81 -4.68
CA TYR A 102 -29.57 7.13 -5.18
C TYR A 102 -29.10 7.32 -6.63
N ILE A 103 -27.86 6.95 -6.94
CA ILE A 103 -27.35 6.99 -8.31
C ILE A 103 -28.23 6.15 -9.25
N ALA A 104 -28.50 4.90 -8.88
CA ALA A 104 -29.30 3.98 -9.71
C ALA A 104 -30.76 4.44 -9.92
N ARG A 105 -31.35 5.17 -8.97
CA ARG A 105 -32.74 5.66 -9.07
C ARG A 105 -32.86 6.96 -9.85
N ASN A 106 -31.86 7.83 -9.78
CA ASN A 106 -31.98 9.22 -10.26
C ASN A 106 -31.15 9.52 -11.51
N PHE A 107 -30.20 8.67 -11.88
CA PHE A 107 -29.32 8.89 -13.02
C PHE A 107 -29.37 7.73 -14.00
N VAL A 108 -29.36 8.06 -15.29
CA VAL A 108 -28.95 7.12 -16.32
C VAL A 108 -27.45 6.88 -16.13
N PRO A 109 -26.97 5.62 -16.06
CA PRO A 109 -25.56 5.34 -15.82
C PRO A 109 -24.65 6.11 -16.79
N PRO A 110 -23.80 7.04 -16.31
CA PRO A 110 -23.02 7.90 -17.17
C PRO A 110 -21.77 7.17 -17.65
N GLU A 111 -21.26 7.56 -18.81
CA GLU A 111 -19.87 7.24 -19.14
C GLU A 111 -18.92 8.06 -18.24
N PRO A 112 -17.75 7.52 -17.87
CA PRO A 112 -16.71 8.28 -17.18
C PRO A 112 -16.38 9.63 -17.81
N LEU A 113 -16.40 9.73 -19.15
CA LEU A 113 -16.18 10.99 -19.85
C LEU A 113 -17.28 12.02 -19.54
N ASP A 114 -18.53 11.60 -19.40
CA ASP A 114 -19.63 12.51 -19.11
C ASP A 114 -19.55 13.04 -17.68
N VAL A 115 -19.11 12.22 -16.73
CA VAL A 115 -18.79 12.68 -15.37
C VAL A 115 -17.70 13.76 -15.40
N LEU A 116 -16.65 13.56 -16.20
CA LEU A 116 -15.59 14.56 -16.34
C LEU A 116 -16.06 15.83 -17.05
N LYS A 117 -17.00 15.74 -18.00
CA LYS A 117 -17.63 16.94 -18.59
C LYS A 117 -18.41 17.74 -17.55
N ILE A 118 -19.11 17.07 -16.62
CA ILE A 118 -19.80 17.72 -15.50
C ILE A 118 -18.78 18.49 -14.63
N VAL A 119 -17.67 17.85 -14.28
CA VAL A 119 -16.58 18.48 -13.54
C VAL A 119 -16.03 19.71 -14.26
N THR A 120 -15.68 19.59 -15.54
CA THR A 120 -15.16 20.74 -16.31
C THR A 120 -16.13 21.91 -16.39
N LYS A 121 -17.43 21.62 -16.50
CA LYS A 121 -18.48 22.63 -16.53
C LYS A 121 -18.61 23.34 -15.18
N HIS A 122 -18.50 22.61 -14.07
CA HIS A 122 -18.50 23.16 -12.72
C HIS A 122 -17.28 24.06 -12.47
N GLU A 123 -16.10 23.57 -12.86
CA GLU A 123 -14.82 24.28 -12.69
C GLU A 123 -14.63 25.45 -13.67
N LYS A 124 -15.48 25.56 -14.70
CA LYS A 124 -15.35 26.53 -15.81
C LYS A 124 -14.00 26.41 -16.53
N ARG A 125 -13.54 25.17 -16.76
CA ARG A 125 -12.27 24.83 -17.39
C ARG A 125 -12.47 23.86 -18.54
N ASP A 126 -11.53 23.82 -19.48
CA ASP A 126 -11.56 22.84 -20.56
C ASP A 126 -11.00 21.47 -20.12
N LEU A 127 -11.39 20.41 -20.85
CA LEU A 127 -10.95 19.03 -20.57
C LEU A 127 -9.43 18.86 -20.58
N GLY A 128 -8.69 19.64 -21.38
CA GLY A 128 -7.22 19.60 -21.43
C GLY A 128 -6.55 20.26 -20.22
N GLU A 129 -7.25 21.15 -19.55
CA GLU A 129 -6.72 21.90 -18.42
C GLU A 129 -6.82 21.14 -17.11
N ILE A 130 -7.78 20.23 -16.99
CA ILE A 130 -7.94 19.39 -15.81
C ILE A 130 -6.98 18.20 -15.85
N THR A 131 -6.53 17.80 -14.66
CA THR A 131 -5.79 16.57 -14.44
C THR A 131 -6.68 15.62 -13.66
N VAL A 132 -6.73 14.36 -14.08
CA VAL A 132 -7.53 13.33 -13.43
C VAL A 132 -6.62 12.21 -12.98
N ILE A 133 -6.67 11.88 -11.69
CA ILE A 133 -6.04 10.70 -11.11
C ILE A 133 -7.14 9.70 -10.85
N LEU A 134 -6.97 8.48 -11.34
CA LEU A 134 -7.98 7.44 -11.22
C LEU A 134 -7.38 6.18 -10.63
N SER A 135 -7.73 5.93 -9.37
CA SER A 135 -7.35 4.74 -8.62
C SER A 135 -8.36 3.62 -8.87
N SER A 136 -7.91 2.45 -9.32
CA SER A 136 -8.77 1.29 -9.65
C SER A 136 -8.06 -0.03 -9.34
N THR A 137 -8.80 -1.02 -8.81
CA THR A 137 -8.31 -2.40 -8.62
C THR A 137 -8.28 -3.22 -9.91
N ALA A 138 -8.94 -2.75 -10.98
CA ALA A 138 -8.96 -3.41 -12.27
C ALA A 138 -8.13 -2.62 -13.29
N CYS A 139 -7.07 -3.24 -13.83
CA CYS A 139 -6.20 -2.71 -14.89
C CYS A 139 -6.92 -2.49 -16.25
N THR A 140 -8.21 -2.76 -16.35
CA THR A 140 -8.99 -2.69 -17.60
C THR A 140 -9.23 -1.28 -18.11
N LEU A 141 -8.76 -0.25 -17.40
CA LEU A 141 -9.16 1.11 -17.67
C LEU A 141 -8.20 1.83 -18.63
N TYR A 142 -8.19 1.38 -19.88
CA TYR A 142 -7.89 2.30 -20.98
C TYR A 142 -9.10 3.22 -21.16
N LEU A 143 -9.25 4.17 -20.25
CA LEU A 143 -10.02 5.36 -20.52
C LEU A 143 -9.33 6.07 -21.68
N ALA A 144 -9.81 5.84 -22.89
CA ALA A 144 -9.41 6.56 -24.09
C ALA A 144 -9.94 8.01 -24.03
N LEU A 145 -9.71 8.71 -22.93
CA LEU A 145 -10.06 10.11 -22.71
C LEU A 145 -9.03 10.97 -23.45
N ARG A 146 -9.16 11.00 -24.78
CA ARG A 146 -8.18 11.61 -25.70
C ARG A 146 -7.88 13.09 -25.43
N LYS A 147 -8.69 13.79 -24.63
CA LYS A 147 -8.56 15.23 -24.37
C LYS A 147 -8.08 15.57 -22.96
N ILE A 148 -7.93 14.59 -22.06
CA ILE A 148 -7.68 14.84 -20.63
C ILE A 148 -6.30 14.28 -20.25
N PHE A 149 -5.58 14.98 -19.36
CA PHE A 149 -4.36 14.43 -18.78
C PHE A 149 -4.75 13.46 -17.66
N LEU A 150 -4.81 12.18 -18.01
CA LEU A 150 -5.22 11.08 -17.14
C LEU A 150 -4.00 10.36 -16.56
N ILE A 151 -4.01 10.14 -15.25
CA ILE A 151 -3.05 9.33 -14.52
C ILE A 151 -3.80 8.14 -13.88
N PRO A 152 -3.84 6.98 -14.54
CA PRO A 152 -4.34 5.74 -13.96
C PRO A 152 -3.36 5.18 -12.94
N CYS A 153 -3.88 4.89 -11.74
CA CYS A 153 -3.22 4.22 -10.64
C CYS A 153 -3.92 2.88 -10.42
N CYS A 154 -3.31 1.78 -10.85
CA CYS A 154 -3.91 0.46 -10.71
C CYS A 154 -3.28 -0.29 -9.54
N THR A 155 -4.10 -0.95 -8.74
CA THR A 155 -3.63 -1.80 -7.64
C THR A 155 -3.92 -3.26 -7.96
N ALA A 156 -2.95 -4.14 -7.72
CA ALA A 156 -3.17 -5.58 -7.85
C ALA A 156 -2.43 -6.35 -6.76
N THR A 157 -3.07 -7.40 -6.26
CA THR A 157 -2.42 -8.35 -5.37
C THR A 157 -1.72 -9.41 -6.21
N ILE A 158 -0.42 -9.58 -5.99
CA ILE A 158 0.38 -10.60 -6.66
C ILE A 158 0.75 -11.67 -5.64
N THR A 159 0.80 -12.92 -6.11
CA THR A 159 1.18 -14.10 -5.32
C THR A 159 2.50 -14.72 -5.80
N GLY A 160 3.18 -14.10 -6.77
CA GLY A 160 4.43 -14.56 -7.36
C GLY A 160 5.40 -13.41 -7.65
N PRO A 161 6.62 -13.71 -8.15
CA PRO A 161 7.66 -12.70 -8.37
C PRO A 161 7.23 -11.62 -9.37
N VAL A 162 7.47 -10.35 -9.01
CA VAL A 162 7.15 -9.19 -9.87
C VAL A 162 7.88 -9.30 -11.22
N ASP A 163 9.13 -9.76 -11.22
CA ASP A 163 9.96 -9.85 -12.42
C ASP A 163 9.39 -10.82 -13.46
N GLU A 164 8.78 -11.93 -13.02
CA GLU A 164 8.10 -12.86 -13.92
C GLU A 164 6.86 -12.23 -14.55
N PHE A 165 6.11 -11.46 -13.75
CA PHE A 165 4.93 -10.73 -14.23
C PHE A 165 5.31 -9.60 -15.21
N LEU A 166 6.44 -8.93 -14.96
CA LEU A 166 6.90 -7.80 -15.78
C LEU A 166 7.74 -8.20 -16.99
N LYS A 167 8.20 -9.44 -17.09
CA LYS A 167 9.06 -9.94 -18.18
C LYS A 167 8.49 -9.71 -19.59
N LEU A 168 7.16 -9.73 -19.72
CA LEU A 168 6.46 -9.54 -20.99
C LEU A 168 6.17 -8.08 -21.32
N THR A 169 6.43 -7.13 -20.42
CA THR A 169 6.15 -5.72 -20.70
C THR A 169 7.33 -5.06 -21.40
N HIS A 170 7.07 -4.33 -22.49
CA HIS A 170 8.05 -3.46 -23.14
C HIS A 170 8.18 -2.07 -22.48
N ARG A 171 7.54 -1.84 -21.32
CA ARG A 171 7.56 -0.54 -20.63
C ARG A 171 8.88 -0.36 -19.88
N LYS A 172 9.35 0.89 -19.79
CA LYS A 172 10.54 1.24 -19.00
C LYS A 172 10.28 0.91 -17.53
N HIS A 173 11.05 -0.03 -16.97
CA HIS A 173 11.02 -0.35 -15.55
C HIS A 173 11.95 0.62 -14.82
N ILE A 174 11.37 1.41 -13.91
CA ILE A 174 12.13 2.31 -13.05
C ILE A 174 12.14 1.66 -11.68
N TYR A 175 13.28 1.09 -11.31
CA TYR A 175 13.55 0.66 -9.94
C TYR A 175 14.00 1.90 -9.17
N LEU A 176 13.31 2.23 -8.08
CA LEU A 176 13.72 3.34 -7.23
C LEU A 176 15.08 3.00 -6.61
N PRO A 177 16.03 3.95 -6.54
CA PRO A 177 17.37 3.66 -6.06
C PRO A 177 17.32 3.22 -4.61
N ASP A 178 17.70 1.97 -4.37
CA ASP A 178 17.86 1.39 -3.05
C ASP A 178 19.15 1.89 -2.42
N ASN A 179 19.02 2.66 -1.33
CA ASN A 179 20.03 2.57 -0.31
C ASN A 179 19.90 1.17 0.31
N TYR A 180 20.93 0.32 0.17
CA TYR A 180 20.89 -1.07 0.64
C TYR A 180 20.44 -1.21 2.11
N ILE A 181 20.77 -0.24 2.96
CA ILE A 181 20.33 -0.24 4.36
C ILE A 181 18.82 0.01 4.44
N VAL A 182 18.30 0.98 3.66
CA VAL A 182 16.86 1.25 3.60
C VAL A 182 16.11 0.08 3.00
N SER A 183 16.62 -0.55 1.95
CA SER A 183 15.97 -1.71 1.33
C SER A 183 15.87 -2.86 2.33
N VAL A 184 16.96 -3.15 3.06
CA VAL A 184 16.97 -4.14 4.13
C VAL A 184 15.96 -3.80 5.24
N LEU A 185 15.85 -2.53 5.65
CA LEU A 185 14.87 -2.10 6.67
C LEU A 185 13.42 -2.16 6.17
N VAL A 186 13.19 -1.87 4.88
CA VAL A 186 11.90 -2.00 4.21
C VAL A 186 11.49 -3.47 4.14
N ASP A 187 12.43 -4.36 3.80
CA ASP A 187 12.23 -5.81 3.78
C ASP A 187 11.93 -6.35 5.18
N ASP A 188 12.65 -5.87 6.20
CA ASP A 188 12.41 -6.23 7.61
C ASP A 188 11.02 -5.82 8.10
N CYS A 189 10.42 -4.76 7.53
CA CYS A 189 9.04 -4.36 7.79
C CYS A 189 8.01 -5.31 7.14
N GLY A 190 8.44 -6.21 6.25
CA GLY A 190 7.62 -7.25 5.62
C GLY A 190 6.37 -6.71 4.93
N GLY A 191 6.48 -5.51 4.34
CA GLY A 191 5.40 -4.84 3.62
C GLY A 191 4.26 -4.28 4.50
N HIS A 192 4.42 -4.19 5.83
CA HIS A 192 3.37 -3.61 6.69
C HIS A 192 3.39 -2.08 6.54
N GLY A 193 2.34 -1.51 5.95
CA GLY A 193 2.28 -0.06 5.66
C GLY A 193 2.56 0.83 6.87
N ARG A 194 1.98 0.49 8.03
CA ARG A 194 2.23 1.21 9.29
C ARG A 194 3.67 1.08 9.81
N ALA A 195 4.34 -0.05 9.56
CA ALA A 195 5.76 -0.22 9.89
C ALA A 195 6.64 0.64 8.96
N LEU A 196 6.30 0.67 7.67
CA LEU A 196 6.96 1.52 6.67
C LEU A 196 6.76 3.01 6.95
N GLU A 197 5.59 3.43 7.45
CA GLU A 197 5.36 4.81 7.92
C GLU A 197 6.22 5.13 9.15
N GLY A 198 6.32 4.20 10.11
CA GLY A 198 7.24 4.36 11.24
C GLY A 198 8.69 4.51 10.80
N LEU A 199 9.10 3.72 9.80
CA LEU A 199 10.44 3.76 9.19
C LEU A 199 10.68 5.08 8.45
N GLU A 200 9.76 5.51 7.60
CA GLU A 200 9.84 6.79 6.89
C GLU A 200 9.98 7.95 7.87
N GLU A 201 9.13 8.00 8.91
CA GLU A 201 9.21 9.04 9.91
C GLU A 201 10.53 8.96 10.70
N ALA A 202 11.05 7.76 11.00
CA ALA A 202 12.31 7.58 11.73
C ALA A 202 13.52 8.03 10.89
N LEU A 203 13.50 7.70 9.60
CA LEU A 203 14.47 8.16 8.60
C LEU A 203 14.42 9.69 8.44
N GLY A 204 13.20 10.27 8.38
CA GLY A 204 13.00 11.71 8.27
C GLY A 204 13.82 12.33 7.12
N LYS A 205 14.49 13.45 7.40
CA LYS A 205 15.46 14.08 6.48
C LYS A 205 16.92 13.68 6.76
N ARG A 206 17.15 12.59 7.48
CA ARG A 206 18.51 12.21 7.87
C ARG A 206 19.26 11.69 6.64
N ASP A 207 20.54 12.03 6.54
CA ASP A 207 21.42 11.41 5.56
C ASP A 207 21.80 10.02 6.04
N ILE A 208 21.25 9.00 5.39
CA ILE A 208 21.46 7.58 5.74
C ILE A 208 22.95 7.20 5.73
N ALA A 209 23.79 7.88 4.95
CA ALA A 209 25.24 7.62 4.93
C ALA A 209 25.95 8.06 6.23
N MET A 210 25.33 8.93 7.03
CA MET A 210 25.84 9.43 8.30
C MET A 210 24.98 9.03 9.51
N VAL A 211 23.93 8.25 9.28
CA VAL A 211 23.01 7.81 10.34
C VAL A 211 23.63 6.66 11.12
N ASP A 212 23.74 6.86 12.43
CA ASP A 212 23.94 5.78 13.37
C ASP A 212 22.73 4.83 13.34
N ILE A 213 22.95 3.59 12.89
CA ILE A 213 21.89 2.57 12.71
C ILE A 213 21.23 2.25 14.05
N ASP A 214 21.98 2.24 15.14
CA ASP A 214 21.43 1.95 16.48
C ASP A 214 20.42 3.02 16.90
N THR A 215 20.76 4.29 16.67
CA THR A 215 19.84 5.40 16.91
C THR A 215 18.60 5.31 16.00
N LEU A 216 18.76 4.98 14.72
CA LEU A 216 17.64 4.80 13.80
C LEU A 216 16.69 3.69 14.24
N MET A 217 17.25 2.53 14.62
CA MET A 217 16.47 1.38 15.10
C MET A 217 15.75 1.69 16.41
N LYS A 218 16.38 2.47 17.31
CA LYS A 218 15.76 2.94 18.55
C LYS A 218 14.61 3.91 18.30
N ASP A 219 14.75 4.83 17.34
CA ASP A 219 13.71 5.77 16.96
C ASP A 219 12.53 5.07 16.27
N LEU A 220 12.82 4.16 15.34
CA LEU A 220 11.83 3.31 14.69
C LEU A 220 11.04 2.52 15.74
N ARG A 221 11.74 1.88 16.68
CA ARG A 221 11.14 1.15 17.79
C ARG A 221 10.16 2.01 18.59
N GLY A 222 10.56 3.21 19.00
CA GLY A 222 9.69 4.12 19.74
C GLY A 222 8.39 4.41 18.99
N LYS A 223 8.49 4.73 17.70
CA LYS A 223 7.33 5.03 16.84
C LYS A 223 6.40 3.83 16.66
N LEU A 224 6.95 2.63 16.52
CA LEU A 224 6.14 1.42 16.39
C LEU A 224 5.45 1.07 17.72
N LEU A 225 6.10 1.23 18.86
CA LEU A 225 5.45 1.02 20.16
C LEU A 225 4.29 2.01 20.36
N ASP A 226 4.50 3.28 20.05
CA ASP A 226 3.45 4.30 20.17
C ASP A 226 2.27 4.04 19.22
N LYS A 227 2.54 3.63 17.97
CA LYS A 227 1.50 3.33 16.97
C LYS A 227 0.73 2.05 17.25
N TYR A 228 1.30 1.11 18.01
CA TYR A 228 0.76 -0.24 18.19
C TYR A 228 0.52 -0.64 19.64
N TYR A 229 0.51 0.30 20.60
CA TYR A 229 0.34 -0.02 22.02
C TYR A 229 -0.91 -0.89 22.30
N GLU A 230 -2.02 -0.68 21.58
CA GLU A 230 -3.25 -1.49 21.73
C GLU A 230 -3.11 -2.89 21.13
N ALA A 231 -2.48 -3.00 19.95
CA ALA A 231 -2.24 -4.27 19.27
C ALA A 231 -1.19 -5.13 19.98
N LEU A 232 -0.28 -4.47 20.71
CA LEU A 232 0.76 -5.05 21.54
C LEU A 232 0.34 -5.25 23.00
N ASN A 233 -0.98 -5.26 23.29
CA ASN A 233 -1.52 -5.63 24.60
C ASN A 233 -1.41 -7.15 24.85
N ILE A 234 -0.18 -7.64 24.78
CA ILE A 234 0.23 -9.02 24.96
C ILE A 234 1.20 -9.03 26.13
N THR A 235 1.05 -9.99 27.03
CA THR A 235 1.95 -10.07 28.20
C THR A 235 3.38 -10.45 27.77
N ARG A 236 4.38 -10.09 28.56
CA ARG A 236 5.79 -10.39 28.24
C ARG A 236 6.02 -11.89 28.00
N THR A 237 5.42 -12.75 28.81
CA THR A 237 5.48 -14.21 28.70
C THR A 237 4.84 -14.74 27.41
N GLU A 238 3.73 -14.14 26.99
CA GLU A 238 3.07 -14.50 25.73
C GLU A 238 3.92 -14.09 24.52
N ILE A 239 4.51 -12.88 24.54
CA ILE A 239 5.37 -12.41 23.45
C ILE A 239 6.59 -13.32 23.25
N LEU A 240 7.23 -13.77 24.33
CA LEU A 240 8.39 -14.67 24.23
C LEU A 240 8.00 -16.05 23.68
N SER A 241 6.84 -16.58 24.10
CA SER A 241 6.31 -17.84 23.61
C SER A 241 6.00 -17.76 22.11
N VAL A 242 5.44 -16.64 21.66
CA VAL A 242 5.17 -16.36 20.24
C VAL A 242 6.47 -16.22 19.45
N ALA A 243 7.44 -15.44 19.95
CA ALA A 243 8.74 -15.27 19.29
C ALA A 243 9.47 -16.61 19.16
N GLN A 244 9.45 -17.45 20.20
CA GLN A 244 10.00 -18.80 20.15
C GLN A 244 9.29 -19.67 19.11
N ALA A 245 7.96 -19.65 19.07
CA ALA A 245 7.18 -20.42 18.10
C ALA A 245 7.50 -20.00 16.65
N ILE A 246 7.66 -18.69 16.39
CA ILE A 246 8.05 -18.16 15.07
C ILE A 246 9.47 -18.63 14.72
N LEU A 247 10.44 -18.41 15.63
CA LEU A 247 11.86 -18.68 15.36
C LEU A 247 12.18 -20.16 15.23
N THR A 248 11.47 -21.03 15.95
CA THR A 248 11.62 -22.48 15.84
C THR A 248 10.74 -23.09 14.74
N ARG A 249 9.95 -22.25 14.04
CA ARG A 249 8.95 -22.68 13.07
C ARG A 249 8.07 -23.80 13.63
N GLN A 250 7.61 -23.61 14.86
CA GLN A 250 6.84 -24.61 15.59
C GLN A 250 5.49 -24.85 14.90
N LEU A 251 5.17 -26.12 14.63
CA LEU A 251 3.86 -26.48 14.10
C LEU A 251 2.80 -26.36 15.21
N LEU A 252 1.82 -25.50 14.98
CA LEU A 252 0.75 -25.18 15.92
C LEU A 252 -0.61 -25.63 15.38
N ASP A 253 -1.43 -26.14 16.28
CA ASP A 253 -2.82 -26.52 16.04
C ASP A 253 -3.72 -25.30 16.29
N GLY A 254 -4.54 -24.93 15.30
CA GLY A 254 -5.38 -23.74 15.33
C GLY A 254 -6.46 -23.78 16.40
N ASP A 255 -6.85 -24.97 16.85
CA ASP A 255 -7.86 -25.17 17.89
C ASP A 255 -7.24 -25.29 19.30
N LYS A 256 -5.91 -25.22 19.41
CA LYS A 256 -5.19 -25.28 20.69
C LYS A 256 -4.47 -23.99 21.00
N VAL A 257 -4.31 -23.72 22.29
CA VAL A 257 -3.53 -22.57 22.75
C VAL A 257 -2.06 -22.72 22.37
N VAL A 258 -1.41 -21.60 22.05
CA VAL A 258 0.04 -21.58 21.81
C VAL A 258 0.74 -21.97 23.11
N PRO A 259 1.72 -22.90 23.10
CA PRO A 259 2.43 -23.33 24.30
C PRO A 259 3.00 -22.13 25.08
N GLY A 260 2.81 -22.12 26.41
CA GLY A 260 3.23 -21.01 27.26
C GLY A 260 2.27 -19.82 27.29
N THR A 261 1.11 -19.92 26.64
CA THR A 261 0.11 -18.84 26.55
C THR A 261 -1.31 -19.31 26.89
N THR A 262 -2.25 -18.37 26.93
CA THR A 262 -3.69 -18.65 27.08
C THR A 262 -4.49 -18.43 25.79
N LYS A 263 -3.81 -18.09 24.68
CA LYS A 263 -4.42 -17.62 23.42
C LYS A 263 -4.17 -18.61 22.28
N LEU A 264 -5.13 -18.69 21.37
CA LEU A 264 -5.04 -19.44 20.12
C LEU A 264 -4.15 -18.71 19.10
N PRO A 265 -3.55 -19.42 18.12
CA PRO A 265 -2.76 -18.81 17.05
C PRO A 265 -3.49 -17.67 16.33
N GLU A 266 -4.78 -17.84 16.04
CA GLU A 266 -5.61 -16.84 15.34
C GLU A 266 -5.75 -15.54 16.16
N GLN A 267 -5.79 -15.63 17.49
CA GLN A 267 -5.90 -14.44 18.36
C GLN A 267 -4.63 -13.59 18.34
N PHE A 268 -3.46 -14.21 18.09
CA PHE A 268 -2.22 -13.48 17.84
C PHE A 268 -2.15 -12.89 16.42
N ALA A 269 -2.87 -13.49 15.46
CA ALA A 269 -2.93 -12.99 14.10
C ALA A 269 -3.94 -11.84 13.92
N GLN A 270 -4.98 -11.75 14.76
CA GLN A 270 -6.03 -10.72 14.69
C GLN A 270 -5.51 -9.27 14.62
N PRO A 271 -4.47 -8.86 15.38
CA PRO A 271 -3.92 -7.50 15.27
C PRO A 271 -3.21 -7.22 13.94
N GLY A 272 -2.95 -8.25 13.13
CA GLY A 272 -2.29 -8.13 11.82
C GLY A 272 -0.77 -7.94 11.88
N LEU A 273 -0.16 -8.03 13.07
CA LEU A 273 1.29 -7.95 13.28
C LEU A 273 1.99 -9.30 13.02
N ILE A 274 1.32 -10.36 13.42
CA ILE A 274 1.72 -11.75 13.24
C ILE A 274 0.71 -12.38 12.29
N ARG A 275 1.13 -13.37 11.51
CA ARG A 275 0.27 -14.15 10.63
C ARG A 275 0.26 -15.59 11.11
N TYR A 276 -0.87 -16.25 10.90
CA TYR A 276 -0.98 -17.69 11.09
C TYR A 276 -1.14 -18.37 9.72
N GLU A 277 -0.05 -18.95 9.23
CA GLU A 277 0.02 -19.62 7.93
C GLU A 277 -0.39 -21.08 8.09
N ARG A 278 -1.62 -21.39 7.69
CA ARG A 278 -2.17 -22.76 7.71
C ARG A 278 -1.56 -23.60 6.60
N LYS A 279 -1.33 -24.88 6.89
CA LYS A 279 -1.05 -25.88 5.85
C LYS A 279 -2.33 -26.27 5.13
N ASP A 280 -2.21 -26.52 3.84
CA ASP A 280 -3.35 -26.87 2.99
C ASP A 280 -4.14 -28.06 3.56
N GLY A 281 -5.45 -27.83 3.74
CA GLY A 281 -6.41 -28.86 4.15
C GLY A 281 -6.40 -29.26 5.63
N VAL A 282 -5.59 -28.63 6.49
CA VAL A 282 -5.52 -28.97 7.93
C VAL A 282 -5.53 -27.70 8.78
N ASN A 283 -6.22 -27.72 9.94
CA ASN A 283 -6.18 -26.62 10.91
C ASN A 283 -4.87 -26.59 11.72
N THR A 284 -3.74 -26.79 11.06
CA THR A 284 -2.40 -26.69 11.63
C THR A 284 -1.57 -25.75 10.78
N GLY A 285 -0.63 -25.06 11.39
CA GLY A 285 0.09 -23.98 10.72
C GLY A 285 1.25 -23.44 11.54
N TYR A 286 1.82 -22.36 11.05
CA TYR A 286 2.96 -21.69 11.65
C TYR A 286 2.63 -20.24 11.94
N LEU A 287 3.14 -19.71 13.04
CA LEU A 287 3.16 -18.26 13.23
C LEU A 287 4.33 -17.68 12.43
N THR A 288 4.07 -16.61 11.69
CA THR A 288 5.09 -15.86 10.95
C THR A 288 4.95 -14.37 11.25
N ALA A 289 6.06 -13.65 11.28
CA ALA A 289 6.04 -12.20 11.42
C ALA A 289 7.25 -11.61 10.69
N PRO A 290 7.13 -10.38 10.16
CA PRO A 290 8.29 -9.62 9.70
C PRO A 290 9.38 -9.50 10.76
N TYR A 291 10.62 -9.41 10.31
CA TYR A 291 11.78 -9.35 11.18
C TYR A 291 11.69 -8.23 12.22
N ILE A 292 11.20 -7.05 11.84
CA ILE A 292 11.09 -5.90 12.77
C ILE A 292 10.27 -6.24 14.02
N TRP A 293 9.21 -7.03 13.87
CA TRP A 293 8.35 -7.42 15.00
C TRP A 293 9.03 -8.46 15.87
N VAL A 294 9.68 -9.46 15.28
CA VAL A 294 10.45 -10.47 16.02
C VAL A 294 11.59 -9.80 16.79
N TRP A 295 12.30 -8.87 16.16
CA TRP A 295 13.35 -8.08 16.82
C TRP A 295 12.81 -7.28 17.99
N MET A 296 11.70 -6.55 17.81
CA MET A 296 11.07 -5.81 18.92
C MET A 296 10.64 -6.72 20.07
N PHE A 297 10.05 -7.89 19.76
CA PHE A 297 9.63 -8.86 20.77
C PHE A 297 10.80 -9.36 21.62
N VAL A 298 11.92 -9.72 21.00
CA VAL A 298 13.08 -10.26 21.71
C VAL A 298 13.88 -9.16 22.41
N HIS A 299 14.05 -8.00 21.77
CA HIS A 299 14.80 -6.88 22.30
C HIS A 299 14.14 -6.28 23.55
N ASP A 300 12.80 -6.19 23.57
CA ASP A 300 12.07 -5.48 24.62
C ASP A 300 11.67 -6.37 25.79
N PHE A 301 11.52 -7.67 25.53
CA PHE A 301 10.99 -8.62 26.49
C PHE A 301 11.94 -9.78 26.79
N GLY A 302 12.90 -10.10 25.90
CA GLY A 302 13.77 -11.27 26.01
C GLY A 302 15.09 -11.03 26.75
N LYS A 303 15.80 -9.95 26.42
CA LYS A 303 17.16 -9.69 26.98
C LYS A 303 17.20 -9.56 28.52
N ALA A 304 16.08 -9.23 29.15
CA ALA A 304 15.98 -9.08 30.61
C ALA A 304 15.60 -10.36 31.37
N VAL A 305 15.15 -11.42 30.69
CA VAL A 305 14.44 -12.56 31.32
C VAL A 305 15.08 -13.92 31.06
N ASP A 306 15.71 -14.12 29.90
CA ASP A 306 16.31 -15.42 29.54
C ASP A 306 17.70 -15.25 28.91
N PRO A 307 18.76 -15.89 29.48
CA PRO A 307 20.08 -15.94 28.87
C PRO A 307 20.09 -16.45 27.41
N PHE A 308 19.12 -17.28 27.02
CA PHE A 308 18.96 -17.77 25.65
C PHE A 308 18.85 -16.61 24.63
N TRP A 309 18.18 -15.51 25.01
CA TRP A 309 17.98 -14.35 24.13
C TRP A 309 19.15 -13.35 24.12
N GLN A 310 20.16 -13.52 24.98
CA GLN A 310 21.34 -12.63 25.00
C GLN A 310 22.15 -12.71 23.70
N HIS A 311 22.07 -13.83 23.00
CA HIS A 311 22.75 -14.06 21.71
C HIS A 311 21.80 -14.00 20.51
N PHE A 312 20.61 -13.40 20.67
CA PHE A 312 19.62 -13.30 19.59
C PHE A 312 20.21 -12.73 18.30
N GLU A 313 21.12 -11.75 18.38
CA GLU A 313 21.82 -11.15 17.24
C GLU A 313 22.58 -12.17 16.38
N TYR A 314 23.02 -13.30 16.95
CA TYR A 314 23.64 -14.41 16.19
C TYR A 314 22.60 -15.31 15.50
N PHE A 315 21.40 -15.43 16.05
CA PHE A 315 20.27 -16.15 15.40
C PHE A 315 19.74 -15.39 14.18
N VAL A 316 19.79 -14.06 14.21
CA VAL A 316 19.39 -13.17 13.10
C VAL A 316 20.12 -13.49 11.80
N ALA A 317 21.42 -13.80 11.87
CA ALA A 317 22.23 -14.16 10.71
C ALA A 317 21.81 -15.49 10.05
N SER A 318 20.97 -16.28 10.73
CA SER A 318 20.42 -17.54 10.20
C SER A 318 18.99 -17.39 9.67
N PHE A 319 18.35 -16.24 9.95
CA PHE A 319 16.93 -15.96 9.65
C PHE A 319 16.76 -15.02 8.45
N ARG A 320 17.77 -14.22 8.13
CA ARG A 320 17.94 -13.52 6.85
C ARG A 320 18.68 -14.41 5.86
#